data_AF-A0A972NU98-F1
#
_entry.id   AF-A0A972NU98-F1
#
_cell.length_a   1.000
_cell.length_b   1.000
_cell.length_c   1.000
_cell.angle_alpha   90.00
_cell.angle_beta   90.00
_cell.angle_gamma   90.00
#
_symmetry.space_group_name_H-M   'P 1'
#
loop_
_entity.id
_entity.type
_entity.pdbx_description
1 polymer ?
#
loop_
_entity_poly.entity_id
_entity_poly.type
_entity_poly.pdbx_seq_one_letter_code
_entity_poly.pdbx_strand_id
1 'polypeptide(L)'
;MPTTAAAWGTVRASLAQVSFADIKTIAGLAGLDLIPLAHLQQKPEKGATKEQLLSAVEGQLGHLEPDARQRFVILVAEEVLKRRPDLREALEEQLARHGWGLLENHLIPLQLFDPAELASVPDLPRADLARAAQRFRDGDLGGAIAAACGAVDSAVAAVYADYRLGEPARSFQEGCNRALAAVMELETPLRELGWDTETAAKLAGNFRGALSQGAFVMQTLRSKMGDVHGSKPILKPLVFDVLKWAELFVRTLTVR
;
A
#
# COMPACT_ATOMS: atom_id res chain seq x y z
N MET A 1 6.89 1.52 -0.14
CA MET A 1 6.34 2.08 -1.38
C MET A 1 6.65 1.14 -2.53
N PRO A 2 5.66 0.71 -3.32
CA PRO A 2 5.92 0.02 -4.57
C PRO A 2 6.80 0.89 -5.46
N THR A 3 7.92 0.34 -5.93
CA THR A 3 8.79 1.11 -6.83
C THR A 3 8.46 0.73 -8.26
N THR A 4 8.06 1.72 -9.05
CA THR A 4 7.78 1.54 -10.49
C THR A 4 8.98 0.96 -11.22
N ALA A 5 10.20 1.35 -10.80
CA ALA A 5 11.44 0.82 -11.35
C ALA A 5 11.63 -0.69 -11.10
N ALA A 6 11.34 -1.18 -9.89
CA ALA A 6 11.48 -2.62 -9.61
C ALA A 6 10.38 -3.44 -10.29
N ALA A 7 9.14 -2.93 -10.33
CA ALA A 7 8.10 -3.58 -11.12
C ALA A 7 8.43 -3.63 -12.61
N TRP A 8 9.00 -2.55 -13.17
CA TRP A 8 9.43 -2.57 -14.55
C TRP A 8 10.46 -3.65 -14.83
N GLY A 9 11.45 -3.85 -13.95
CA GLY A 9 12.44 -4.93 -14.10
C GLY A 9 11.77 -6.31 -14.22
N THR A 10 10.76 -6.59 -13.41
CA THR A 10 9.96 -7.82 -13.48
C THR A 10 9.14 -7.90 -14.76
N VAL A 11 8.39 -6.85 -15.09
CA VAL A 11 7.52 -6.82 -16.28
C VAL A 11 8.34 -6.94 -17.57
N ARG A 12 9.51 -6.30 -17.64
CA ARG A 12 10.46 -6.39 -18.76
C ARG A 12 10.93 -7.82 -18.99
N ALA A 13 11.21 -8.58 -17.93
CA ALA A 13 11.62 -9.98 -18.05
C ALA A 13 10.52 -10.83 -18.71
N SER A 14 9.26 -10.57 -18.38
CA SER A 14 8.12 -11.24 -19.04
C SER A 14 7.87 -10.73 -20.45
N LEU A 15 8.07 -9.43 -20.69
CA LEU A 15 7.99 -8.83 -22.03
C LEU A 15 9.04 -9.42 -22.99
N ALA A 16 10.21 -9.82 -22.50
CA ALA A 16 11.21 -10.52 -23.31
C ALA A 16 10.72 -11.88 -23.86
N GLN A 17 9.70 -12.48 -23.25
CA GLN A 17 9.14 -13.76 -23.66
C GLN A 17 8.11 -13.66 -24.80
N VAL A 18 7.68 -12.46 -25.20
CA VAL A 18 6.79 -12.26 -26.37
C VAL A 18 7.57 -11.93 -27.64
N SER A 19 6.92 -11.89 -28.80
CA SER A 19 7.60 -11.62 -30.09
C SER A 19 8.07 -10.15 -30.19
N PHE A 20 9.04 -9.87 -31.07
CA PHE A 20 9.52 -8.49 -31.29
C PHE A 20 8.38 -7.54 -31.70
N ALA A 21 7.47 -8.02 -32.55
CA ALA A 21 6.31 -7.27 -33.00
C ALA A 21 5.32 -7.01 -31.85
N ASP A 22 5.12 -8.00 -30.97
CA ASP A 22 4.28 -7.85 -29.78
C ASP A 22 4.88 -6.83 -28.81
N ILE A 23 6.20 -6.81 -28.61
CA ILE A 23 6.84 -5.79 -27.75
C ILE A 23 6.49 -4.38 -28.23
N LYS A 24 6.60 -4.09 -29.54
CA LYS A 24 6.22 -2.77 -30.08
C LYS A 24 4.73 -2.50 -29.89
N THR A 25 3.89 -3.50 -30.17
CA THR A 25 2.43 -3.37 -30.05
C THR A 25 2.02 -3.08 -28.61
N ILE A 26 2.53 -3.86 -27.66
CA ILE A 26 2.27 -3.71 -26.22
C ILE A 26 2.75 -2.35 -25.73
N ALA A 27 3.97 -1.94 -26.08
CA ALA A 27 4.51 -0.64 -25.69
C ALA A 27 3.67 0.53 -26.24
N GLY A 28 3.21 0.43 -27.50
CA GLY A 28 2.32 1.42 -28.09
C GLY A 28 0.95 1.46 -27.43
N LEU A 29 0.35 0.31 -27.13
CA LEU A 29 -0.93 0.22 -26.40
C LEU A 29 -0.83 0.79 -24.99
N ALA A 30 0.34 0.65 -24.35
CA ALA A 30 0.63 1.24 -23.05
C ALA A 30 0.91 2.75 -23.09
N GLY A 31 0.86 3.38 -24.27
CA GLY A 31 0.98 4.83 -24.44
C GLY A 31 2.40 5.35 -24.67
N LEU A 32 3.36 4.48 -25.01
CA LEU A 32 4.71 4.92 -25.38
C LEU A 32 4.73 5.50 -26.79
N ASP A 33 5.44 6.61 -26.99
CA ASP A 33 5.73 7.09 -28.34
C ASP A 33 6.72 6.16 -29.05
N LEU A 34 6.25 5.52 -30.13
CA LEU A 34 7.03 4.59 -30.93
C LEU A 34 7.75 5.27 -32.10
N ILE A 35 7.49 6.56 -32.38
CA ILE A 35 8.14 7.30 -33.47
C ILE A 35 9.68 7.26 -33.34
N PRO A 36 10.27 7.52 -32.15
CA PRO A 36 11.72 7.40 -31.97
C PRO A 36 12.25 5.98 -32.22
N LEU A 37 11.40 4.96 -32.06
CA LEU A 37 11.73 3.54 -32.18
C LEU A 37 11.40 2.95 -33.57
N ALA A 38 10.98 3.78 -34.53
CA ALA A 38 10.57 3.33 -35.86
C ALA A 38 11.72 2.64 -36.63
N HIS A 39 12.96 3.12 -36.42
CA HIS A 39 14.17 2.57 -37.03
C HIS A 39 14.51 1.14 -36.54
N LEU A 40 13.99 0.73 -35.39
CA LEU A 40 14.19 -0.61 -34.84
C LEU A 40 13.23 -1.59 -35.52
N GLN A 41 13.76 -2.30 -36.52
CA GLN A 41 13.06 -3.34 -37.27
C GLN A 41 13.80 -4.68 -37.16
N GLN A 42 13.06 -5.76 -36.93
CA GLN A 42 13.61 -7.10 -36.98
C GLN A 42 13.77 -7.53 -38.45
N LYS A 43 15.00 -7.83 -38.87
CA LYS A 43 15.36 -8.25 -40.24
C LYS A 43 16.29 -9.47 -40.19
N PRO A 44 16.30 -10.33 -41.23
CA PRO A 44 17.16 -11.51 -41.29
C PRO A 44 18.65 -11.17 -41.20
N GLU A 45 19.06 -10.05 -41.81
CA GLU A 45 20.43 -9.53 -41.76
C GLU A 45 20.43 -8.10 -41.23
N LYS A 46 21.35 -7.78 -40.30
CA LYS A 46 21.53 -6.45 -39.68
C LYS A 46 20.25 -5.85 -39.04
N GLY A 47 19.32 -6.70 -38.60
CA GLY A 47 18.13 -6.27 -37.86
C GLY A 47 18.40 -5.93 -36.41
N ALA A 48 17.49 -5.18 -35.79
CA ALA A 48 17.52 -4.93 -34.36
C ALA A 48 17.16 -6.21 -33.57
N THR A 49 17.85 -6.45 -32.45
CA THR A 49 17.53 -7.54 -31.52
C THR A 49 16.39 -7.14 -30.57
N LYS A 50 15.73 -8.13 -29.96
CA LYS A 50 14.73 -7.85 -28.90
C LYS A 50 15.34 -7.06 -27.75
N GLU A 51 16.58 -7.35 -27.37
CA GLU A 51 17.26 -6.65 -26.29
C GLU A 51 17.52 -5.17 -26.62
N GLN A 52 17.88 -4.88 -27.87
CA GLN A 52 18.00 -3.50 -28.35
C GLN A 52 16.66 -2.77 -28.31
N LEU A 53 15.56 -3.44 -28.69
CA LEU A 53 14.21 -2.87 -28.60
C LEU A 53 13.81 -2.61 -27.14
N LEU A 54 14.00 -3.58 -26.24
CA LEU A 54 13.68 -3.44 -24.82
C LEU A 54 14.49 -2.31 -24.16
N SER A 55 15.78 -2.22 -24.47
CA SER A 55 16.65 -1.14 -23.98
C SER A 55 16.18 0.23 -24.48
N ALA A 56 15.71 0.31 -25.73
CA ALA A 56 15.18 1.54 -26.28
C ALA A 56 13.82 1.93 -25.67
N VAL A 57 12.96 0.95 -25.36
CA VAL A 57 11.73 1.15 -24.57
C VAL A 57 12.07 1.66 -23.17
N GLU A 58 13.07 1.10 -22.50
CA GLU A 58 13.59 1.60 -21.22
C GLU A 58 14.07 3.04 -21.29
N GLY A 59 14.80 3.39 -22.35
CA GLY A 59 15.20 4.76 -22.62
C GLY A 59 14.01 5.69 -22.64
N GLN A 60 12.99 5.38 -23.46
CA GLN A 60 11.75 6.18 -23.56
C GLN A 60 10.99 6.25 -22.24
N LEU A 61 10.93 5.15 -21.48
CA LEU A 61 10.31 5.10 -20.16
C LEU A 61 10.96 6.09 -19.17
N GLY A 62 12.28 6.28 -19.27
CA GLY A 62 13.03 7.24 -18.47
C GLY A 62 12.64 8.71 -18.70
N HIS A 63 12.06 9.03 -19.87
CA HIS A 63 11.58 10.36 -20.21
C HIS A 63 10.13 10.62 -19.78
N LEU A 64 9.39 9.60 -19.34
CA LEU A 64 8.03 9.77 -18.84
C LEU A 64 8.02 10.33 -17.42
N GLU A 65 7.04 11.21 -17.15
CA GLU A 65 6.68 11.67 -15.80
C GLU A 65 6.31 10.48 -14.88
N PRO A 66 6.47 10.61 -13.55
CA PRO A 66 6.28 9.49 -12.61
C PRO A 66 4.94 8.74 -12.76
N ASP A 67 3.83 9.46 -12.88
CA ASP A 67 2.49 8.86 -13.00
C ASP A 67 2.30 8.16 -14.36
N ALA A 68 2.79 8.78 -15.43
CA ALA A 68 2.77 8.19 -16.78
C ALA A 68 3.64 6.92 -16.85
N ARG A 69 4.80 6.94 -16.18
CA ARG A 69 5.70 5.79 -16.05
C ARG A 69 5.01 4.65 -15.30
N GLN A 70 4.34 4.95 -14.19
CA GLN A 70 3.62 3.95 -13.42
C GLN A 70 2.49 3.32 -14.26
N ARG A 71 1.68 4.15 -14.92
CA ARG A 71 0.61 3.70 -15.81
C ARG A 71 1.12 2.83 -16.95
N PHE A 72 2.25 3.21 -17.55
CA PHE A 72 2.89 2.42 -18.60
C PHE A 72 3.24 1.01 -18.10
N VAL A 73 3.91 0.89 -16.95
CA VAL A 73 4.29 -0.42 -16.37
C VAL A 73 3.07 -1.32 -16.13
N ILE A 74 1.97 -0.74 -15.61
CA ILE A 74 0.70 -1.44 -15.40
C ILE A 74 0.15 -1.98 -16.71
N LEU A 75 -0.02 -1.11 -17.71
CA LEU A 75 -0.60 -1.49 -19.00
C LEU A 75 0.24 -2.53 -19.74
N VAL A 76 1.58 -2.43 -19.67
CA VAL A 76 2.45 -3.46 -20.26
C VAL A 76 2.24 -4.81 -19.59
N ALA A 77 2.18 -4.86 -18.25
CA ALA A 77 1.94 -6.12 -17.54
C ALA A 77 0.60 -6.76 -17.93
N GLU A 78 -0.47 -5.96 -17.98
CA GLU A 78 -1.80 -6.41 -18.37
C GLU A 78 -1.85 -6.91 -19.81
N GLU A 79 -1.25 -6.18 -20.75
CA GLU A 79 -1.20 -6.57 -22.16
C GLU A 79 -0.31 -7.80 -22.42
N VAL A 80 0.74 -8.01 -21.62
CA VAL A 80 1.52 -9.25 -21.60
C VAL A 80 0.65 -10.40 -21.12
N LEU A 81 -0.06 -10.27 -20.00
CA LEU A 81 -0.91 -11.33 -19.46
C LEU A 81 -2.09 -11.69 -20.38
N LYS A 82 -2.65 -10.72 -21.11
CA LYS A 82 -3.67 -11.00 -22.14
C LYS A 82 -3.14 -11.92 -23.25
N ARG A 83 -1.86 -11.77 -23.64
CA ARG A 83 -1.24 -12.56 -24.72
C ARG A 83 -0.60 -13.85 -24.21
N ARG A 84 -0.11 -13.84 -22.98
CA ARG A 84 0.59 -14.94 -22.30
C ARG A 84 0.01 -15.16 -20.89
N PRO A 85 -1.22 -15.71 -20.79
CA PRO A 85 -1.85 -15.98 -19.49
C PRO A 85 -1.04 -16.97 -18.64
N ASP A 86 -0.22 -17.81 -19.28
CA ASP A 86 0.69 -18.76 -18.65
C ASP A 86 1.76 -18.10 -17.76
N LEU A 87 2.05 -16.81 -17.98
CA LEU A 87 3.03 -16.07 -17.18
C LEU A 87 2.46 -15.54 -15.86
N ARG A 88 1.14 -15.67 -15.62
CA ARG A 88 0.45 -15.05 -14.48
C ARG A 88 1.07 -15.40 -13.14
N GLU A 89 1.26 -16.68 -12.85
CA GLU A 89 1.74 -17.15 -11.54
C GLU A 89 3.17 -16.65 -11.25
N ALA A 90 4.07 -16.75 -12.23
CA ALA A 90 5.43 -16.26 -12.10
C ALA A 90 5.47 -14.72 -11.94
N LEU A 91 4.65 -13.98 -12.69
CA LEU A 91 4.58 -12.53 -12.59
C LEU A 91 4.06 -12.09 -11.22
N GLU A 92 3.00 -12.76 -10.72
CA GLU A 92 2.40 -12.49 -9.40
C GLU A 92 3.42 -12.64 -8.28
N GLU A 93 4.15 -13.76 -8.27
CA GLU A 93 5.16 -14.04 -7.23
C GLU A 93 6.30 -13.00 -7.24
N GLN A 94 6.78 -12.63 -8.43
CA GLN A 94 7.90 -11.69 -8.57
C GLN A 94 7.48 -10.26 -8.24
N LEU A 95 6.29 -9.83 -8.68
CA LEU A 95 5.75 -8.49 -8.43
C LEU A 95 5.37 -8.28 -6.95
N ALA A 96 4.90 -9.33 -6.27
CA ALA A 96 4.57 -9.28 -4.84
C ALA A 96 5.76 -8.78 -3.99
N ARG A 97 6.98 -9.20 -4.35
CA ARG A 97 8.23 -8.77 -3.68
C ARG A 97 8.49 -7.27 -3.82
N HIS A 98 7.92 -6.64 -4.85
CA HIS A 98 8.07 -5.23 -5.14
C HIS A 98 6.87 -4.38 -4.69
N GLY A 99 5.93 -4.98 -3.95
CA GLY A 99 4.73 -4.29 -3.46
C GLY A 99 3.65 -4.14 -4.53
N TRP A 100 3.59 -5.07 -5.49
CA TRP A 100 2.61 -5.09 -6.57
C TRP A 100 1.84 -6.41 -6.56
N GLY A 101 0.57 -6.39 -6.94
CA GLY A 101 -0.31 -7.54 -6.91
C GLY A 101 -1.09 -7.69 -8.21
N LEU A 102 -1.58 -8.90 -8.48
CA LEU A 102 -2.41 -9.17 -9.64
C LEU A 102 -3.81 -9.56 -9.21
N LEU A 103 -4.80 -8.75 -9.58
CA LEU A 103 -6.21 -9.06 -9.41
C LEU A 103 -6.84 -9.26 -10.80
N GLU A 104 -7.27 -10.47 -11.14
CA GLU A 104 -7.89 -10.76 -12.43
C GLU A 104 -7.09 -10.23 -13.64
N ASN A 105 -5.76 -10.43 -13.62
CA ASN A 105 -4.77 -9.93 -14.57
C ASN A 105 -4.50 -8.42 -14.55
N HIS A 106 -5.08 -7.67 -13.62
CA HIS A 106 -4.84 -6.25 -13.45
C HIS A 106 -3.70 -6.04 -12.46
N LEU A 107 -2.71 -5.23 -12.85
CA LEU A 107 -1.55 -4.95 -12.01
C LEU A 107 -1.89 -3.79 -11.06
N ILE A 108 -2.06 -4.11 -9.78
CA ILE A 108 -2.41 -3.13 -8.76
C ILE A 108 -1.22 -2.90 -7.82
N PRO A 109 -0.92 -1.65 -7.43
CA PRO A 109 -0.03 -1.40 -6.31
C PRO A 109 -0.60 -2.04 -5.04
N LEU A 110 0.14 -2.91 -4.37
CA LEU A 110 -0.15 -3.34 -3.00
C LEU A 110 0.33 -2.24 -2.05
N GLN A 111 -0.32 -1.09 -2.14
CA GLN A 111 -0.11 -0.02 -1.18
C GLN A 111 -0.80 -0.42 0.13
N LEU A 112 0.02 -0.67 1.15
CA LEU A 112 -0.46 -0.89 2.51
C LEU A 112 -1.12 0.36 3.07
N PHE A 113 -0.65 1.54 2.68
CA PHE A 113 -1.16 2.85 3.09
C PHE A 113 -1.19 3.77 1.87
N ASP A 114 -2.18 4.65 1.82
CA ASP A 114 -2.25 5.70 0.79
C ASP A 114 -1.23 6.81 1.13
N PRO A 115 -0.26 7.13 0.23
CA PRO A 115 0.68 8.22 0.43
C PRO A 115 0.04 9.59 0.69
N ALA A 116 -1.10 9.87 0.03
CA ALA A 116 -1.82 11.13 0.22
C ALA A 116 -2.43 11.21 1.62
N GLU A 117 -2.99 10.10 2.12
CA GLU A 117 -3.50 10.05 3.49
C GLU A 117 -2.35 10.16 4.51
N LEU A 118 -1.23 9.45 4.30
CA LEU A 118 -0.08 9.52 5.19
C LEU A 118 0.53 10.92 5.27
N ALA A 119 0.48 11.72 4.20
CA ALA A 119 0.98 13.09 4.21
C ALA A 119 0.26 13.98 5.24
N SER A 120 -1.02 13.69 5.53
CA SER A 120 -1.81 14.43 6.53
C SER A 120 -1.54 14.03 7.99
N VAL A 121 -0.91 12.87 8.22
CA VAL A 121 -0.60 12.33 9.56
C VAL A 121 0.68 12.97 10.14
N PRO A 122 0.79 13.29 11.44
CA PRO A 122 2.01 13.82 12.05
C PRO A 122 3.26 12.93 11.88
N ASP A 123 4.45 13.54 11.88
CA ASP A 123 5.72 12.88 11.51
C ASP A 123 6.00 11.58 12.26
N LEU A 124 5.80 11.56 13.58
CA LEU A 124 6.17 10.44 14.43
C LEU A 124 5.29 9.19 14.18
N PRO A 125 3.94 9.26 14.27
CA PRO A 125 3.09 8.13 13.90
C PRO A 125 3.20 7.78 12.40
N ARG A 126 3.44 8.76 11.50
CA ARG A 126 3.70 8.50 10.07
C ARG A 126 4.95 7.64 9.86
N ALA A 127 6.04 7.95 10.55
CA ALA A 127 7.29 7.19 10.48
C ALA A 127 7.12 5.75 11.02
N ASP A 128 6.35 5.58 12.09
CA ASP A 128 6.06 4.26 12.65
C ASP A 128 5.17 3.40 11.72
N LEU A 129 4.15 4.00 11.07
CA LEU A 129 3.38 3.32 10.02
C LEU A 129 4.29 2.91 8.85
N ALA A 130 5.13 3.82 8.34
CA ALA A 130 6.06 3.50 7.26
C ALA A 130 7.00 2.34 7.63
N ARG A 131 7.50 2.31 8.87
CA ARG A 131 8.31 1.21 9.41
C ARG A 131 7.52 -0.10 9.49
N ALA A 132 6.26 -0.06 9.91
CA ALA A 132 5.40 -1.23 9.97
C ALA A 132 5.16 -1.84 8.59
N ALA A 133 4.90 -1.00 7.57
CA ALA A 133 4.76 -1.45 6.19
C ALA A 133 6.06 -2.04 5.62
N GLN A 134 7.21 -1.43 5.94
CA GLN A 134 8.51 -1.97 5.56
C GLN A 134 8.73 -3.37 6.14
N ARG A 135 8.50 -3.55 7.44
CA ARG A 135 8.66 -4.85 8.11
C ARG A 135 7.74 -5.93 7.54
N PHE A 136 6.49 -5.58 7.24
CA PHE A 136 5.55 -6.51 6.60
C PHE A 136 6.04 -6.97 5.23
N ARG A 137 6.53 -6.04 4.40
CA ARG A 137 7.13 -6.34 3.09
C ARG A 137 8.34 -7.24 3.22
N ASP A 138 9.21 -6.96 4.20
CA ASP A 138 10.47 -7.67 4.41
C ASP A 138 10.26 -9.03 5.12
N GLY A 139 9.02 -9.40 5.44
CA GLY A 139 8.67 -10.68 6.08
C GLY A 139 8.84 -10.71 7.61
N ASP A 140 9.24 -9.60 8.23
CA ASP A 140 9.26 -9.40 9.69
C ASP A 140 7.83 -9.11 10.19
N LEU A 141 7.00 -10.16 10.20
CA LEU A 141 5.58 -10.04 10.51
C LEU A 141 5.32 -9.65 11.97
N GLY A 142 6.11 -10.19 12.91
CA GLY A 142 5.99 -9.86 14.34
C GLY A 142 6.42 -8.42 14.61
N GLY A 143 7.53 -8.00 14.01
CA GLY A 143 7.99 -6.62 14.06
C GLY A 143 7.04 -5.65 13.36
N ALA A 144 6.31 -6.07 12.32
CA ALA A 144 5.27 -5.26 11.67
C ALA A 144 4.10 -4.98 12.61
N ILE A 145 3.59 -6.00 13.33
CA ILE A 145 2.55 -5.83 14.36
C ILE A 145 3.01 -4.85 15.44
N ALA A 146 4.23 -5.03 15.97
CA ALA A 146 4.78 -4.18 17.01
C ALA A 146 4.91 -2.72 16.57
N ALA A 147 5.41 -2.48 15.34
CA ALA A 147 5.54 -1.13 14.79
C ALA A 147 4.17 -0.48 14.52
N ALA A 148 3.19 -1.24 14.02
CA ALA A 148 1.82 -0.74 13.79
C ALA A 148 1.15 -0.30 15.10
N CYS A 149 1.28 -1.09 16.18
CA CYS A 149 0.77 -0.69 17.49
C CYS A 149 1.54 0.51 18.07
N GLY A 150 2.85 0.59 17.82
CA GLY A 150 3.67 1.74 18.19
C GLY A 150 3.20 3.05 17.54
N ALA A 151 2.79 3.00 16.27
CA ALA A 151 2.21 4.17 15.60
C ALA A 151 0.94 4.69 16.31
N VAL A 152 0.08 3.77 16.78
CA VAL A 152 -1.11 4.12 17.56
C VAL A 152 -0.72 4.65 18.94
N ASP A 153 0.23 4.03 19.63
CA ASP A 153 0.76 4.52 20.92
C ASP A 153 1.24 5.97 20.80
N SER A 154 1.99 6.27 19.74
CA SER A 154 2.49 7.61 19.41
C SER A 154 1.36 8.62 19.18
N ALA A 155 0.32 8.25 18.44
CA ALA A 155 -0.86 9.10 18.21
C ALA A 155 -1.65 9.34 19.51
N VAL A 156 -1.86 8.29 20.32
CA VAL A 156 -2.52 8.38 21.63
C VAL A 156 -1.74 9.28 22.57
N ALA A 157 -0.41 9.13 22.64
CA ALA A 157 0.44 9.97 23.48
C ALA A 157 0.36 11.45 23.10
N ALA A 158 0.32 11.77 21.80
CA ALA A 158 0.12 13.13 21.32
C ALA A 158 -1.23 13.71 21.80
N VAL A 159 -2.32 12.96 21.66
CA VAL A 159 -3.65 13.38 22.16
C VAL A 159 -3.65 13.58 23.67
N TYR A 160 -3.00 12.70 24.43
CA TYR A 160 -2.89 12.83 25.88
C TYR A 160 -2.18 14.13 26.29
N ALA A 161 -1.12 14.49 25.57
CA ALA A 161 -0.40 15.73 25.80
C ALA A 161 -1.25 16.96 25.43
N ASP A 162 -1.86 16.95 24.24
CA ASP A 162 -2.66 18.08 23.71
C ASP A 162 -3.89 18.38 24.57
N TYR A 163 -4.59 17.34 25.04
CA TYR A 163 -5.83 17.45 25.82
C TYR A 163 -5.63 17.30 27.33
N ARG A 164 -4.38 17.15 27.80
CA ARG A 164 -4.02 17.00 29.22
C ARG A 164 -4.83 15.90 29.91
N LEU A 165 -4.92 14.72 29.28
CA LEU A 165 -5.77 13.63 29.76
C LEU A 165 -5.26 12.96 31.05
N GLY A 166 -4.09 13.34 31.55
CA GLY A 166 -3.50 12.84 32.80
C GLY A 166 -2.68 11.56 32.59
N GLU A 167 -2.68 10.70 33.61
CA GLU A 167 -1.82 9.50 33.65
C GLU A 167 -2.11 8.50 32.52
N PRO A 168 -1.07 7.80 32.03
CA PRO A 168 -1.21 6.73 31.03
C PRO A 168 -2.25 5.68 31.44
N ALA A 169 -2.98 5.16 30.47
CA ALA A 169 -3.97 4.12 30.70
C ALA A 169 -3.32 2.78 31.09
N ARG A 170 -4.09 1.89 31.73
CA ARG A 170 -3.59 0.58 32.20
C ARG A 170 -3.45 -0.43 31.07
N SER A 171 -4.11 -0.18 29.94
CA SER A 171 -4.07 -1.03 28.76
C SER A 171 -4.08 -0.20 27.49
N PHE A 172 -3.63 -0.81 26.40
CA PHE A 172 -3.66 -0.21 25.07
C PHE A 172 -5.08 0.20 24.65
N GLN A 173 -6.06 -0.70 24.81
CA GLN A 173 -7.45 -0.42 24.49
C GLN A 173 -8.02 0.75 25.30
N GLU A 174 -7.75 0.79 26.61
CA GLU A 174 -8.21 1.90 27.47
C GLU A 174 -7.59 3.23 27.04
N GLY A 175 -6.31 3.25 26.69
CA GLY A 175 -5.62 4.45 26.18
C GLY A 175 -6.23 4.96 24.88
N CYS A 176 -6.46 4.05 23.93
CA CYS A 176 -7.15 4.36 22.68
C CYS A 176 -8.54 4.94 22.92
N ASN A 177 -9.34 4.31 23.79
CA ASN A 177 -10.70 4.76 24.10
C ASN A 177 -10.72 6.16 24.73
N ARG A 178 -9.80 6.44 25.66
CA ARG A 178 -9.68 7.76 26.30
C ARG A 178 -9.27 8.84 25.30
N ALA A 179 -8.31 8.55 24.43
CA ALA A 179 -7.90 9.48 23.37
C ALA A 179 -9.04 9.74 22.38
N LEU A 180 -9.73 8.68 21.91
CA LEU A 180 -10.88 8.82 21.00
C LEU A 180 -12.01 9.64 21.61
N ALA A 181 -12.31 9.46 22.90
CA ALA A 181 -13.34 10.26 23.58
C ALA A 181 -13.00 11.76 23.63
N ALA A 182 -11.72 12.13 23.56
CA ALA A 182 -11.29 13.53 23.60
C ALA A 182 -11.31 14.22 22.23
N VAL A 183 -11.15 13.47 21.13
CA VAL A 183 -10.92 14.06 19.79
C VAL A 183 -11.95 13.68 18.75
N MET A 184 -12.66 12.56 18.92
CA MET A 184 -13.55 12.04 17.90
C MET A 184 -14.94 12.68 18.00
N GLU A 185 -15.16 13.72 17.18
CA GLU A 185 -16.43 14.41 17.01
C GLU A 185 -16.98 14.20 15.59
N LEU A 186 -17.99 13.33 15.46
CA LEU A 186 -18.64 13.02 14.18
C LEU A 186 -20.07 13.56 14.09
N GLU A 187 -20.76 13.71 15.23
CA GLU A 187 -22.19 14.03 15.23
C GLU A 187 -22.49 15.43 14.70
N THR A 188 -21.68 16.42 15.05
CA THR A 188 -21.89 17.80 14.58
C THR A 188 -21.64 17.94 13.07
N PRO A 189 -20.50 17.49 12.51
CA PRO A 189 -20.29 17.51 11.06
C PRO A 189 -21.36 16.73 10.27
N LEU A 190 -21.80 15.57 10.76
CA LEU A 190 -22.85 14.80 10.09
C LEU A 190 -24.20 15.54 10.08
N ARG A 191 -24.55 16.22 11.18
CA ARG A 191 -25.76 17.07 11.22
C ARG A 191 -25.67 18.28 10.30
N GLU A 192 -24.49 18.89 10.15
CA GLU A 192 -24.24 19.95 9.18
C GLU A 192 -24.38 19.46 7.73
N LEU A 193 -24.08 18.18 7.47
CA LEU A 193 -24.37 17.49 6.22
C LEU A 193 -25.85 17.10 6.06
N GLY A 194 -26.72 17.46 7.01
CA GLY A 194 -28.17 17.22 6.95
C GLY A 194 -28.63 15.88 7.51
N TRP A 195 -27.79 15.15 8.24
CA TRP A 195 -28.19 13.90 8.89
C TRP A 195 -29.07 14.22 10.11
N ASP A 196 -30.07 13.38 10.36
CA ASP A 196 -30.87 13.49 11.58
C ASP A 196 -30.04 13.09 12.81
N THR A 197 -30.42 13.66 13.96
CA THR A 197 -29.69 13.47 15.23
C THR A 197 -29.57 12.01 15.63
N GLU A 198 -30.61 11.19 15.41
CA GLU A 198 -30.60 9.80 15.83
C GLU A 198 -29.61 8.97 15.00
N THR A 199 -29.63 9.14 13.67
CA THR A 199 -28.71 8.46 12.75
C THR A 199 -27.26 8.90 12.99
N ALA A 200 -27.01 10.19 13.17
CA ALA A 200 -25.66 10.72 13.45
C ALA A 200 -25.08 10.14 14.75
N ALA A 201 -25.86 10.15 15.83
CA ALA A 201 -25.45 9.59 17.13
C ALA A 201 -25.23 8.08 17.05
N LYS A 202 -26.10 7.34 16.36
CA LYS A 202 -25.93 5.90 16.13
C LYS A 202 -24.64 5.60 15.36
N LEU A 203 -24.33 6.35 14.31
CA LEU A 203 -23.10 6.15 13.55
C LEU A 203 -21.87 6.44 14.42
N ALA A 204 -21.84 7.58 15.10
CA ALA A 204 -20.72 7.97 15.96
C ALA A 204 -20.46 6.94 17.07
N GLY A 205 -21.52 6.45 17.72
CA GLY A 205 -21.44 5.41 18.74
C GLY A 205 -20.92 4.08 18.20
N ASN A 206 -21.46 3.60 17.06
CA ASN A 206 -21.01 2.36 16.43
C ASN A 206 -19.56 2.46 15.92
N PHE A 207 -19.17 3.60 15.37
CA PHE A 207 -17.80 3.83 14.90
C PHE A 207 -16.80 3.83 16.06
N ARG A 208 -17.12 4.50 17.17
CA ARG A 208 -16.33 4.44 18.41
C ARG A 208 -16.24 3.01 18.95
N GLY A 209 -17.37 2.29 18.95
CA GLY A 209 -17.43 0.88 19.37
C GLY A 209 -16.56 -0.03 18.52
N ALA A 210 -16.59 0.14 17.18
CA ALA A 210 -15.78 -0.62 16.25
C ALA A 210 -14.28 -0.38 16.46
N LEU A 211 -13.87 0.89 16.62
CA LEU A 211 -12.49 1.23 16.99
C LEU A 211 -12.09 0.56 18.30
N SER A 212 -12.94 0.63 19.34
CA SER A 212 -12.65 0.00 20.63
C SER A 212 -12.37 -1.50 20.50
N GLN A 213 -13.16 -2.22 19.69
CA GLN A 213 -12.91 -3.63 19.39
C GLN A 213 -11.63 -3.83 18.56
N GLY A 214 -11.36 -2.95 17.60
CA GLY A 214 -10.10 -2.92 16.86
C GLY A 214 -8.88 -2.80 17.77
N ALA A 215 -8.93 -1.93 18.79
CA ALA A 215 -7.84 -1.79 19.76
C ALA A 215 -7.63 -3.07 20.58
N PHE A 216 -8.71 -3.75 20.97
CA PHE A 216 -8.62 -5.06 21.63
C PHE A 216 -7.95 -6.11 20.72
N VAL A 217 -8.34 -6.16 19.45
CA VAL A 217 -7.74 -7.06 18.45
C VAL A 217 -6.24 -6.76 18.30
N MET A 218 -5.87 -5.51 18.07
CA MET A 218 -4.47 -5.09 17.95
C MET A 218 -3.65 -5.45 19.20
N GLN A 219 -4.16 -5.14 20.39
CA GLN A 219 -3.49 -5.47 21.67
C GLN A 219 -3.27 -6.98 21.81
N THR A 220 -4.28 -7.78 21.47
CA THR A 220 -4.20 -9.24 21.54
C THR A 220 -3.17 -9.79 20.56
N LEU A 221 -3.21 -9.32 19.31
CA LEU A 221 -2.25 -9.73 18.27
C LEU A 221 -0.83 -9.28 18.61
N ARG A 222 -0.63 -8.08 19.15
CA ARG A 222 0.67 -7.63 19.66
C ARG A 222 1.22 -8.57 20.74
N SER A 223 0.39 -8.93 21.72
CA SER A 223 0.79 -9.82 22.82
C SER A 223 1.09 -11.25 22.35
N LYS A 224 0.29 -11.77 21.42
CA LYS A 224 0.34 -13.18 21.00
C LYS A 224 1.24 -13.43 19.79
N MET A 225 1.43 -12.45 18.91
CA MET A 225 2.14 -12.58 17.63
C MET A 225 3.25 -11.55 17.41
N GLY A 226 3.33 -10.48 18.20
CA GLY A 226 4.34 -9.42 18.05
C GLY A 226 5.74 -9.74 18.62
N ASP A 227 6.10 -11.01 18.79
CA ASP A 227 7.36 -11.43 19.40
C ASP A 227 8.57 -10.99 18.57
N VAL A 228 9.45 -10.19 19.19
CA VAL A 228 10.70 -9.66 18.62
C VAL A 228 11.74 -10.74 18.32
N HIS A 229 11.52 -11.98 18.76
CA HIS A 229 12.38 -13.13 18.47
C HIS A 229 11.81 -14.08 17.41
N GLY A 230 10.67 -13.77 16.78
CA GLY A 230 10.15 -14.48 15.60
C GLY A 230 9.73 -15.93 15.82
N SER A 231 9.56 -16.37 17.07
CA SER A 231 9.38 -17.78 17.43
C SER A 231 7.93 -18.28 17.33
N LYS A 232 6.95 -17.37 17.31
CA LYS A 232 5.53 -17.70 17.36
C LYS A 232 4.93 -17.80 15.95
N PRO A 233 4.00 -18.74 15.70
CA PRO A 233 3.30 -18.81 14.42
C PRO A 233 2.46 -17.55 14.21
N ILE A 234 2.59 -16.94 13.03
CA ILE A 234 1.88 -15.70 12.67
C ILE A 234 0.98 -15.97 11.47
N LEU A 235 -0.30 -15.62 11.60
CA LEU A 235 -1.24 -15.65 10.49
C LEU A 235 -1.13 -14.34 9.70
N LYS A 236 -0.44 -14.37 8.56
CA LYS A 236 -0.14 -13.19 7.73
C LYS A 236 -1.37 -12.29 7.43
N PRO A 237 -2.57 -12.82 7.13
CA PRO A 237 -3.77 -11.99 6.99
C PRO A 237 -4.04 -11.06 8.17
N LEU A 238 -3.90 -11.56 9.41
CA LEU A 238 -4.14 -10.74 10.61
C LEU A 238 -3.11 -9.64 10.81
N VAL A 239 -1.90 -9.79 10.27
CA VAL A 239 -0.88 -8.73 10.31
C VAL A 239 -1.29 -7.58 9.39
N PHE A 240 -1.87 -7.90 8.23
CA PHE A 240 -2.43 -6.90 7.34
C PHE A 240 -3.59 -6.15 8.01
N ASP A 241 -4.48 -6.86 8.70
CA ASP A 241 -5.58 -6.24 9.44
C ASP A 241 -5.09 -5.30 10.54
N VAL A 242 -4.02 -5.66 11.26
CA VAL A 242 -3.38 -4.78 12.25
C VAL A 242 -2.85 -3.50 11.62
N LEU A 243 -2.23 -3.58 10.44
CA LEU A 243 -1.76 -2.40 9.71
C LEU A 243 -2.93 -1.49 9.35
N LYS A 244 -4.06 -2.06 8.90
CA LYS A 244 -5.26 -1.29 8.57
C LYS A 244 -5.94 -0.67 9.77
N TRP A 245 -6.00 -1.38 10.90
CA TRP A 245 -6.45 -0.78 12.15
C TRP A 245 -5.55 0.37 12.59
N ALA A 246 -4.22 0.20 12.49
CA ALA A 246 -3.28 1.27 12.85
C ALA A 246 -3.46 2.52 12.00
N GLU A 247 -3.61 2.38 10.68
CA GLU A 247 -3.91 3.49 9.76
C GLU A 247 -5.19 4.22 10.18
N LEU A 248 -6.28 3.48 10.39
CA LEU A 248 -7.56 4.06 10.79
C LEU A 248 -7.47 4.79 12.14
N PHE A 249 -6.81 4.20 13.13
CA PHE A 249 -6.60 4.81 14.45
C PHE A 249 -5.79 6.08 14.37
N VAL A 250 -4.61 6.01 13.75
CA VAL A 250 -3.70 7.15 13.62
C VAL A 250 -4.41 8.29 12.91
N ARG A 251 -5.10 8.03 11.80
CA ARG A 251 -5.88 9.04 11.08
C ARG A 251 -6.95 9.65 11.97
N THR A 252 -7.78 8.83 12.62
CA THR A 252 -8.89 9.30 13.47
C THR A 252 -8.40 10.16 14.65
N LEU A 253 -7.23 9.85 15.20
CA LEU A 253 -6.67 10.56 16.35
C LEU A 253 -5.95 11.85 15.99
N THR A 254 -5.42 11.96 14.77
CA THR A 254 -4.46 13.01 14.40
C THR A 254 -4.91 13.94 13.28
N VAL A 255 -5.80 13.49 12.40
CA VAL A 255 -6.32 14.28 11.29
C VAL A 255 -7.69 14.83 11.70
N ARG A 256 -7.85 16.15 11.66
CA ARG A 256 -9.04 16.88 12.06
C ARG A 256 -9.50 17.80 10.95
#